data_AF-A0A2S8VUQ8-F1
#
_entry.id   AF-A0A2S8VUQ8-F1
#
_cell.length_a   1.000
_cell.length_b   1.000
_cell.length_c   1.000
_cell.angle_alpha   90.00
_cell.angle_beta   90.00
_cell.angle_gamma   90.00
#
_symmetry.space_group_name_H-M   'P 1'
#
loop_
_entity.id
_entity.type
_entity.pdbx_description
1 polymer ?
#
loop_
_entity_poly.entity_id
_entity_poly.type
_entity_poly.pdbx_seq_one_letter_code
_entity_poly.pdbx_strand_id
1 'polypeptide(L)' 'MVDDLRERVGLEGRSRAEVIALLGEPETHGDPPDHYHLCPSFMDVWILEIQWENGRVASTRIRDT' A
#
# COMPACT_ATOMS: atom_id res chain seq x y z
N MET A 1 -6.46 -4.11 13.54
CA MET A 1 -5.04 -4.02 13.95
C MET A 1 -4.16 -4.31 12.73
N VAL A 2 -2.86 -3.97 12.69
CA VAL A 2 -1.97 -4.14 11.51
C VAL A 2 -2.14 -5.49 10.83
N ASP A 3 -2.28 -6.55 11.62
CA ASP A 3 -2.40 -7.93 11.12
C ASP A 3 -3.61 -8.12 10.21
N ASP A 4 -4.70 -7.38 10.44
CA ASP A 4 -5.87 -7.36 9.56
C ASP A 4 -5.56 -6.71 8.21
N LEU A 5 -4.69 -5.68 8.16
CA LEU A 5 -4.18 -5.16 6.88
C LEU A 5 -3.24 -6.19 6.24
N ARG A 6 -2.32 -6.80 6.98
CA ARG A 6 -1.37 -7.77 6.44
C ARG A 6 -2.04 -9.01 5.85
N GLU A 7 -3.11 -9.52 6.48
CA GLU A 7 -3.93 -10.61 5.94
C GLU A 7 -4.90 -10.15 4.83
N ARG A 8 -5.35 -8.88 4.82
CA ARG A 8 -6.25 -8.35 3.76
C ARG A 8 -5.54 -7.82 2.53
N VAL A 9 -4.28 -7.41 2.63
CA VAL A 9 -3.50 -6.80 1.55
C VAL A 9 -2.87 -7.91 0.71
N GLY A 10 -3.71 -8.81 0.19
CA GLY A 10 -3.39 -9.69 -0.93
C GLY A 10 -3.33 -8.87 -2.22
N LEU A 11 -2.43 -7.89 -2.25
CA LEU A 11 -2.24 -6.98 -3.38
C LEU A 11 -1.21 -7.50 -4.36
N GLU A 12 -0.35 -8.45 -3.96
CA GLU A 12 0.62 -9.08 -4.86
C GLU A 12 -0.05 -9.58 -6.14
N GLY A 13 0.52 -9.22 -7.29
CA GLY A 13 -0.01 -9.51 -8.61
C GLY A 13 -1.13 -8.58 -9.11
N ARG A 14 -1.72 -7.73 -8.26
CA ARG A 14 -2.71 -6.74 -8.69
C ARG A 14 -2.06 -5.62 -9.50
N SER A 15 -2.84 -5.04 -10.41
CA SER A 15 -2.47 -3.87 -11.20
C SER A 15 -2.63 -2.58 -10.40
N ARG A 16 -2.00 -1.50 -10.88
CA ARG A 16 -2.12 -0.17 -10.28
C ARG A 16 -3.56 0.32 -10.19
N ALA A 17 -4.36 0.08 -11.23
CA ALA A 17 -5.77 0.44 -11.24
C ALA A 17 -6.59 -0.31 -10.17
N GLU A 18 -6.31 -1.60 -9.96
CA GLU A 18 -6.99 -2.39 -8.93
C GLU A 18 -6.61 -1.94 -7.52
N VAL A 19 -5.34 -1.60 -7.29
CA VAL A 19 -4.90 -1.05 -6.01
C VAL A 19 -5.54 0.31 -5.75
N ILE A 20 -5.59 1.19 -6.75
CA ILE A 20 -6.23 2.50 -6.63
C ILE A 20 -7.73 2.38 -6.35
N ALA A 21 -8.40 1.41 -6.99
CA ALA A 21 -9.81 1.15 -6.72
C ALA A 21 -10.08 0.70 -5.27
N LEU A 22 -9.09 0.11 -4.59
CA LEU A 22 -9.22 -0.38 -3.21
C LEU A 22 -8.77 0.62 -2.17
N LEU A 23 -7.66 1.31 -2.42
CA LEU A 23 -6.97 2.17 -1.45
C LEU A 23 -7.11 3.66 -1.75
N GLY A 24 -7.61 4.02 -2.94
CA GLY A 24 -7.57 5.39 -3.45
C GLY A 24 -6.26 5.71 -4.16
N GLU A 25 -6.04 6.99 -4.46
CA GLU A 25 -4.80 7.44 -5.10
C GLU A 25 -3.62 7.38 -4.11
N PRO A 26 -2.42 6.98 -4.54
CA PRO A 26 -1.22 7.04 -3.71
C PRO A 26 -0.82 8.49 -3.44
N GLU A 27 -0.23 8.72 -2.26
CA GLU A 27 0.26 10.04 -1.84
C GLU A 27 1.47 10.49 -2.67
N THR A 28 2.29 9.54 -3.11
CA THR A 28 3.41 9.78 -4.02
C THR A 28 3.02 9.41 -5.45
N HIS A 29 2.94 10.42 -6.32
CA HIS A 29 2.79 10.27 -7.75
C HIS A 29 4.18 10.30 -8.43
N GLY A 30 4.58 9.23 -9.12
CA GLY A 30 5.66 9.29 -10.12
C GLY A 30 6.73 8.22 -10.00
N ASP A 31 7.26 7.95 -8.80
CA ASP A 31 8.37 7.01 -8.60
C ASP A 31 8.04 5.94 -7.55
N PRO A 32 8.15 4.64 -7.89
CA PRO A 32 8.00 3.57 -6.91
C PRO A 32 9.09 3.63 -5.81
N PRO A 33 8.78 3.18 -4.58
CA PRO A 33 7.49 2.61 -4.17
C PRO A 33 6.37 3.66 -4.04
N ASP A 34 5.15 3.24 -4.38
CA ASP A 34 3.97 4.03 -4.03
C ASP A 34 3.73 3.91 -2.51
N HIS A 35 3.45 5.04 -1.87
CA HIS A 35 3.18 5.12 -0.44
C HIS A 35 1.70 5.40 -0.17
N TYR A 36 1.13 4.64 0.76
CA TYR A 36 -0.24 4.82 1.26
C TYR A 36 -0.20 4.97 2.78
N HIS A 37 -0.81 6.04 3.30
CA HIS A 37 -1.01 6.19 4.73
C HIS A 37 -2.18 5.31 5.18
N LEU A 38 -1.84 4.27 5.93
CA LEU A 38 -2.80 3.48 6.68
C LEU A 38 -2.97 4.20 8.02
N CYS A 39 -4.12 4.85 8.22
CA CYS A 39 -4.40 5.62 9.42
C CYS A 39 -5.42 4.88 10.30
N PRO A 40 -5.01 3.88 11.10
CA PRO A 40 -5.92 3.19 12.01
C PRO A 40 -6.28 4.03 13.26
N SER A 41 -5.44 5.02 13.64
CA SER A 41 -5.74 5.99 14.69
C SER A 41 -4.90 7.28 14.54
N PHE A 42 -5.32 8.38 15.16
CA PHE A 42 -4.66 9.70 15.07
C PHE A 42 -3.25 9.75 15.68
N MET A 43 -2.82 8.72 16.43
CA MET A 43 -1.53 8.69 17.12
C MET A 43 -0.47 7.79 16.46
N ASP A 44 -0.87 6.86 15.59
CA ASP A 44 0.05 5.92 14.93
C ASP A 44 -0.21 5.93 13.41
N VAL A 45 0.72 6.51 12.66
CA VAL A 45 0.69 6.48 11.20
C VAL A 45 1.46 5.26 10.74
N TRP A 46 0.80 4.39 9.96
CA TRP A 46 1.50 3.33 9.24
C TRP A 46 1.57 3.68 7.77
N ILE A 47 2.70 3.37 7.15
CA ILE A 47 2.91 3.55 5.72
C ILE A 47 2.94 2.17 5.07
N LEU A 48 2.03 1.96 4.12
CA LEU A 48 2.09 0.86 3.18
C LEU A 48 2.91 1.29 1.97
N GLU A 49 4.02 0.61 1.75
CA GLU A 49 4.89 0.73 0.58
C GLU A 49 4.55 -0.39 -0.40
N ILE A 50 4.34 -0.02 -1.65
CA ILE A 50 4.03 -0.95 -2.73
C ILE A 50 5.13 -0.87 -3.79
N GLN A 51 5.80 -1.99 -4.00
CA GLN A 51 6.78 -2.15 -5.07
C GLN A 51 6.09 -2.70 -6.32
N TRP A 52 6.41 -2.11 -7.46
CA TRP A 52 5.81 -2.47 -8.75
C TRP A 52 6.85 -3.14 -9.65
N GLU A 53 6.46 -4.23 -10.29
CA GLU A 53 7.25 -4.90 -11.33
C GLU A 53 6.32 -5.25 -12.50
N ASN A 54 6.71 -4.89 -13.73
CA ASN A 54 5.90 -5.10 -14.93
C ASN A 54 4.45 -4.58 -14.80
N GLY A 55 4.25 -3.46 -14.09
CA GLY A 55 2.93 -2.84 -13.88
C GLY A 55 2.03 -3.56 -12.86
N ARG A 56 2.58 -4.52 -12.11
CA ARG A 56 1.87 -5.27 -11.06
C ARG A 56 2.59 -5.16 -9.72
N VAL A 57 1.87 -5.34 -8.62
CA VAL A 57 2.46 -5.36 -7.29
C VAL A 57 3.38 -6.56 -7.17
N ALA A 58 4.67 -6.31 -6.97
CA ALA A 58 5.69 -7.33 -6.76
C ALA A 58 5.82 -7.68 -5.28
N SER A 59 5.77 -6.66 -4.41
CA SER A 59 5.82 -6.85 -2.97
C SER A 59 5.17 -5.66 -2.24
N THR A 60 4.77 -5.90 -1.00
CA THR A 60 4.25 -4.87 -0.11
C THR A 60 4.99 -4.88 1.22
N ARG A 61 5.17 -3.70 1.82
CA ARG A 61 5.77 -3.56 3.14
C ARG A 61 4.98 -2.54 3.94
N ILE A 62 4.73 -2.85 5.21
CA ILE A 62 4.17 -1.87 6.15
C ILE A 62 5.31 -1.43 7.07
N ARG A 63 5.48 -0.12 7.25
CA ARG A 63 6.35 0.47 8.27
C ARG A 63 5.59 1.42 9.18
N ASP A 64 5.99 1.45 10.44
CA ASP A 64 5.62 2.46 11.42
C ASP A 64 6.49 3.72 11.25
N THR A 65 5.93 4.88 11.61
CA THR A 65 6.64 6.18 11.60
C THR A 65 6.69 6.76 12.99
#